data_AF-Q46673-F1
#
_entry.id   AF-Q46673-F1
#
_cell.length_a   1.000
_cell.length_b   1.000
_cell.length_c   1.000
_cell.angle_alpha   90.00
_cell.angle_beta   90.00
_cell.angle_gamma   90.00
#
_symmetry.space_group_name_H-M   'P 1'
#
loop_
_entity.id
_entity.type
_entity.pdbx_description
1 polymer ?
#
loop_
_entity_poly.entity_id
_entity_poly.type
_entity_poly.pdbx_seq_one_letter_code
_entity_poly.pdbx_strand_id
1 'polypeptide(L)'
;FPCLNFTGLPAIQLRNLARYAGMASVKYISRMPEERRLAILTAFVKAQEISALDEAVDVLDMLILNITREAKKTGQKKRLRTLKDLDRAALLLARACALLLDEDTGDDLLRKTIFSSVPVARLAESVEKVNELARPQDTNFQDEMVEQYGRVRRFLPALLRDLHFRAAPDGEHTLAAIPLPGELNGSKKRI
;
A
#
# COMPACT_ATOMS: atom_id res chain seq x y z
N PHE A 1 -5.96 5.25 30.22
CA PHE A 1 -4.80 5.74 30.98
C PHE A 1 -4.29 7.15 30.59
N PRO A 2 -5.12 8.14 30.17
CA PRO A 2 -4.55 9.42 29.70
C PRO A 2 -4.10 10.35 30.85
N CYS A 3 -4.42 10.02 32.10
CA CYS A 3 -4.22 10.92 33.25
C CYS A 3 -2.86 10.77 33.94
N LEU A 4 -2.03 9.78 33.57
CA LEU A 4 -0.76 9.53 34.23
C LEU A 4 0.38 10.17 33.43
N ASN A 5 1.00 11.18 34.01
CA ASN A 5 2.09 11.91 33.40
C ASN A 5 3.44 11.32 33.82
N PHE A 6 4.24 10.87 32.84
CA PHE A 6 5.58 10.32 33.05
C PHE A 6 6.70 11.27 32.57
N THR A 7 6.39 12.49 32.13
CA THR A 7 7.35 13.42 31.47
C THR A 7 8.48 13.95 32.37
N GLY A 8 8.56 13.52 33.63
CA GLY A 8 9.65 13.85 34.55
C GLY A 8 10.44 12.64 35.07
N LEU A 9 10.09 11.42 34.63
CA LEU A 9 10.74 10.19 35.11
C LEU A 9 11.76 9.67 34.09
N PRO A 10 12.98 9.30 34.52
CA PRO A 10 13.94 8.65 33.63
C PRO A 10 13.36 7.35 33.06
N ALA A 11 13.32 7.22 31.74
CA ALA A 11 12.77 6.04 31.06
C ALA A 11 13.41 4.72 31.53
N ILE A 12 14.69 4.76 31.89
CA ILE A 12 15.43 3.61 32.43
C ILE A 12 14.81 3.10 33.74
N GLN A 13 14.42 3.99 34.64
CA GLN A 13 13.82 3.62 35.92
C GLN A 13 12.46 2.96 35.73
N LEU A 14 11.63 3.53 34.85
CA LEU A 14 10.33 2.96 34.51
C LEU A 14 10.48 1.57 33.88
N ARG A 15 11.44 1.41 32.97
CA ARG A 15 11.74 0.11 32.35
C ARG A 15 12.25 -0.92 33.37
N ASN A 16 13.05 -0.50 34.34
CA ASN A 16 13.53 -1.39 35.40
C ASN A 16 12.40 -1.85 36.33
N LEU A 17 11.48 -0.95 36.70
CA LEU A 17 10.28 -1.30 37.48
C LEU A 17 9.35 -2.25 36.71
N ALA A 18 9.14 -1.99 35.42
CA ALA A 18 8.37 -2.88 34.57
C ALA A 18 9.01 -4.26 34.44
N ARG A 19 10.32 -4.33 34.22
CA ARG A 19 11.06 -5.61 34.16
C ARG A 19 10.95 -6.38 35.47
N TYR A 20 11.09 -5.67 36.59
CA TYR A 20 10.91 -6.25 37.91
C TYR A 20 9.51 -6.86 38.07
N ALA A 21 8.46 -6.14 37.67
CA ALA A 21 7.08 -6.64 37.70
C ALA A 21 6.91 -7.92 36.87
N GLY A 22 7.51 -7.98 35.68
CA GLY A 22 7.44 -9.15 34.79
C GLY A 22 8.18 -10.39 35.32
N MET A 23 9.18 -10.21 36.19
CA MET A 23 9.93 -11.31 36.79
C MET A 23 9.38 -11.75 38.17
N ALA A 24 8.73 -10.83 38.89
CA ALA A 24 8.28 -11.08 40.25
C ALA A 24 6.98 -11.91 40.30
N SER A 25 6.85 -12.75 41.33
CA SER A 25 5.62 -13.50 41.58
C SER A 25 4.45 -12.59 41.92
N VAL A 26 3.27 -12.90 41.40
CA VAL A 26 2.00 -12.22 41.75
C VAL A 26 1.77 -12.18 43.26
N LYS A 27 2.10 -13.27 43.98
CA LYS A 27 1.97 -13.36 45.45
C LYS A 27 2.90 -12.40 46.18
N TYR A 28 4.05 -12.08 45.59
CA TYR A 28 5.01 -11.14 46.16
C TYR A 28 4.55 -9.69 45.92
N ILE A 29 4.12 -9.38 44.69
CA ILE A 29 3.57 -8.06 44.33
C ILE A 29 2.32 -7.75 45.15
N SER A 30 1.44 -8.72 45.39
CA SER A 30 0.19 -8.50 46.14
C SER A 30 0.42 -8.10 47.60
N ARG A 31 1.54 -8.52 48.20
CA ARG A 31 1.93 -8.23 49.59
C ARG A 31 2.68 -6.91 49.77
N MET A 32 3.00 -6.20 48.68
CA MET A 32 3.69 -4.92 48.76
C MET A 32 2.79 -3.82 49.34
N PRO A 33 3.39 -2.78 49.95
CA PRO A 33 2.67 -1.54 50.25
C PRO A 33 1.98 -1.00 48.98
N GLU A 34 0.78 -0.45 49.15
CA GLU A 34 -0.09 -0.06 48.06
C GLU A 34 0.59 0.88 47.05
N GLU A 35 1.29 1.90 47.53
CA GLU A 35 2.02 2.85 46.69
C GLU A 35 3.06 2.16 45.80
N ARG A 36 3.85 1.25 46.37
CA ARG A 36 4.88 0.50 45.64
C ARG A 36 4.26 -0.46 44.64
N ARG A 37 3.17 -1.12 45.02
CA ARG A 37 2.41 -2.02 44.14
C ARG A 37 1.85 -1.27 42.94
N LEU A 38 1.20 -0.12 43.17
CA LEU A 38 0.65 0.73 42.13
C LEU A 38 1.75 1.26 41.20
N ALA A 39 2.87 1.73 41.74
CA ALA A 39 3.99 2.22 40.95
C ALA A 39 4.55 1.14 40.00
N ILE A 40 4.78 -0.07 40.52
CA ILE A 40 5.32 -1.20 39.75
C ILE A 40 4.33 -1.67 38.67
N LEU A 41 3.05 -1.85 39.02
CA LEU A 41 2.03 -2.30 38.06
C LEU A 41 1.76 -1.23 36.99
N THR A 42 1.76 0.04 37.37
CA THR A 42 1.61 1.15 36.41
C THR A 42 2.78 1.19 35.44
N ALA A 43 4.02 1.07 35.94
CA ALA A 43 5.21 1.00 35.10
C ALA A 43 5.15 -0.22 34.15
N PHE A 44 4.70 -1.37 34.64
CA PHE A 44 4.51 -2.57 33.84
C PHE A 44 3.48 -2.38 32.71
N VAL A 45 2.28 -1.92 33.04
CA VAL A 45 1.23 -1.65 32.04
C VAL A 45 1.72 -0.66 30.99
N LYS A 46 2.45 0.38 31.40
CA LYS A 46 3.02 1.35 30.45
C LYS A 46 4.07 0.76 29.54
N ALA A 47 4.95 -0.10 30.06
CA ALA A 47 5.92 -0.79 29.22
C ALA A 47 5.24 -1.78 28.24
N GLN A 48 4.18 -2.47 28.68
CA GLN A 48 3.40 -3.37 27.82
C GLN A 48 2.57 -2.62 26.78
N GLU A 49 2.04 -1.44 27.12
CA GLU A 49 1.36 -0.56 26.16
C GLU A 49 2.31 -0.14 25.02
N ILE A 50 3.54 0.25 25.35
CA ILE A 50 4.55 0.59 24.34
C ILE A 50 4.88 -0.64 23.48
N SER A 51 5.16 -1.79 24.11
CA SER A 51 5.47 -3.03 23.37
C SER A 51 4.32 -3.46 22.44
N ALA A 52 3.08 -3.38 22.91
CA ALA A 52 1.91 -3.74 22.11
C ALA A 52 1.69 -2.77 20.94
N LEU A 53 2.02 -1.49 21.11
CA LEU A 53 1.98 -0.52 20.02
C LEU A 53 3.06 -0.81 18.97
N ASP A 54 4.29 -1.12 19.39
CA ASP A 54 5.38 -1.51 18.48
C ASP A 54 4.99 -2.77 17.68
N GLU A 55 4.48 -3.81 18.36
CA GLU A 55 3.99 -5.03 17.71
C GLU A 55 2.82 -4.77 16.75
N ALA A 56 1.92 -3.84 17.09
CA ALA A 56 0.81 -3.46 16.19
C ALA A 56 1.32 -2.79 14.91
N VAL A 57 2.37 -1.97 15.00
CA VAL A 57 3.02 -1.35 13.83
C VAL A 57 3.72 -2.40 12.98
N ASP A 58 4.43 -3.36 13.58
CA ASP A 58 5.06 -4.47 12.84
C ASP A 58 4.01 -5.29 12.07
N VAL A 59 2.86 -5.57 12.69
CA VAL A 59 1.75 -6.28 12.03
C VAL A 59 1.18 -5.45 10.88
N LEU A 60 1.03 -4.13 11.06
CA LEU A 60 0.58 -3.23 10.00
C LEU A 60 1.53 -3.28 8.79
N ASP A 61 2.84 -3.19 9.02
CA ASP A 61 3.85 -3.25 7.97
C ASP A 61 3.80 -4.59 7.22
N MET A 62 3.64 -5.69 7.95
CA MET A 62 3.45 -7.01 7.35
C MET A 62 2.20 -7.09 6.48
N LEU A 63 1.09 -6.48 6.90
CA LEU A 63 -0.14 -6.43 6.12
C LEU A 63 0.03 -5.60 4.84
N ILE A 64 0.65 -4.41 4.94
CA ILE A 64 0.91 -3.53 3.80
C ILE A 64 1.82 -4.22 2.78
N LEU A 65 2.88 -4.88 3.25
CA LEU A 65 3.80 -5.63 2.40
C LEU A 65 3.10 -6.77 1.66
N ASN A 66 2.26 -7.52 2.36
CA ASN A 66 1.49 -8.61 1.75
C ASN A 66 0.47 -8.09 0.72
N ILE A 67 -0.20 -6.98 1.01
CA ILE A 67 -1.12 -6.34 0.06
C ILE A 67 -0.37 -5.89 -1.20
N THR A 68 0.78 -5.24 -1.04
CA THR A 68 1.62 -4.78 -2.16
C THR A 68 2.13 -5.96 -2.99
N ARG A 69 2.55 -7.06 -2.34
CA ARG A 69 2.96 -8.30 -3.02
C ARG A 69 1.84 -8.91 -3.84
N GLU A 70 0.62 -8.98 -3.29
CA GLU A 70 -0.54 -9.51 -4.01
C GLU A 70 -0.99 -8.60 -5.15
N ALA A 71 -0.92 -7.27 -5.00
CA ALA A 71 -1.14 -6.32 -6.08
C ALA A 71 -0.16 -6.56 -7.24
N LYS A 72 1.13 -6.64 -6.93
CA LYS A 72 2.19 -6.92 -7.92
C LYS A 72 1.96 -8.25 -8.65
N LYS A 73 1.65 -9.31 -7.91
CA LYS A 73 1.35 -10.63 -8.47
C LYS A 73 0.13 -10.61 -9.38
N THR A 74 -0.92 -9.86 -9.00
CA THR A 74 -2.13 -9.68 -9.81
C THR A 74 -1.82 -8.92 -11.09
N GLY A 75 -1.06 -7.83 -11.02
CA GLY A 75 -0.63 -7.05 -12.18
C GLY A 75 0.22 -7.88 -13.15
N GLN A 76 1.17 -8.67 -12.63
CA GLN A 76 1.96 -9.60 -13.45
C GLN A 76 1.09 -10.64 -14.17
N LYS A 77 0.10 -11.22 -13.48
CA LYS A 77 -0.85 -12.17 -14.10
C LYS A 77 -1.70 -11.52 -15.19
N LYS A 78 -2.22 -10.31 -14.95
CA LYS A 78 -2.97 -9.55 -15.95
C LYS A 78 -2.08 -9.27 -17.17
N ARG A 79 -0.85 -8.81 -16.95
CA ARG A 79 0.13 -8.53 -18.01
C ARG A 79 0.43 -9.74 -18.88
N LEU A 80 0.66 -10.90 -18.26
CA LEU A 80 0.93 -12.14 -19.00
C LEU A 80 -0.27 -12.58 -19.86
N ARG A 81 -1.49 -12.36 -19.39
CA ARG A 81 -2.71 -12.67 -20.17
C ARG A 81 -2.85 -11.76 -21.39
N THR A 82 -2.56 -10.47 -21.24
CA THR A 82 -2.70 -9.48 -22.32
C THR A 82 -1.51 -9.46 -23.27
N LEU A 83 -0.39 -10.10 -22.91
CA LEU A 83 0.83 -10.08 -23.71
C LEU A 83 0.61 -10.64 -25.12
N LYS A 84 -0.17 -11.72 -25.24
CA LYS A 84 -0.48 -12.33 -26.53
C LYS A 84 -1.26 -11.39 -27.45
N ASP A 85 -2.19 -10.61 -26.89
CA ASP A 85 -2.98 -9.64 -27.65
C ASP A 85 -2.11 -8.44 -28.07
N LEU A 86 -1.19 -8.01 -27.20
CA LEU A 86 -0.19 -6.99 -27.51
C LEU A 86 0.78 -7.45 -28.61
N ASP A 87 1.30 -8.67 -28.52
CA ASP A 87 2.21 -9.25 -29.53
C ASP A 87 1.53 -9.32 -30.90
N ARG A 88 0.27 -9.74 -30.94
CA ARG A 88 -0.51 -9.80 -32.18
C ARG A 88 -0.68 -8.42 -32.81
N ALA A 89 -1.03 -7.40 -32.00
CA ALA A 89 -1.18 -6.04 -32.48
C ALA A 89 0.16 -5.45 -32.93
N ALA A 90 1.23 -5.68 -32.17
CA ALA A 90 2.58 -5.21 -32.48
C ALA A 90 3.13 -5.82 -33.78
N LEU A 91 2.95 -7.13 -34.01
CA LEU A 91 3.37 -7.77 -35.26
C LEU A 91 2.63 -7.23 -36.49
N LEU A 92 1.33 -6.93 -36.35
CA LEU A 92 0.54 -6.36 -37.43
C LEU A 92 1.00 -4.92 -37.75
N LEU A 93 1.25 -4.11 -36.72
CA LEU A 93 1.79 -2.77 -36.88
C LEU A 93 3.21 -2.81 -37.45
N ALA A 94 4.07 -3.72 -37.02
CA ALA A 94 5.42 -3.90 -37.56
C ALA A 94 5.39 -4.23 -39.05
N ARG A 95 4.45 -5.07 -39.50
CA ARG A 95 4.26 -5.37 -40.93
C ARG A 95 3.84 -4.12 -41.72
N ALA A 96 2.95 -3.31 -41.17
CA ALA A 96 2.55 -2.05 -41.80
C ALA A 96 3.70 -1.04 -41.85
N CYS A 97 4.49 -0.93 -40.77
CA CYS A 97 5.67 -0.06 -40.72
C CYS A 97 6.77 -0.54 -41.66
N ALA A 98 6.97 -1.84 -41.86
CA ALA A 98 7.94 -2.37 -42.80
C ALA A 98 7.63 -1.92 -44.24
N LEU A 99 6.35 -1.87 -44.62
CA LEU A 99 5.91 -1.33 -45.92
C LEU A 99 6.07 0.18 -46.01
N LEU A 100 6.02 0.89 -44.88
CA LEU A 100 6.24 2.34 -44.82
C LEU A 100 7.72 2.70 -44.96
N LEU A 101 8.62 1.83 -44.51
CA LEU A 101 10.07 2.00 -44.61
C LEU A 101 10.66 1.51 -45.94
N ASP A 102 9.83 0.96 -46.82
CA ASP A 102 10.24 0.47 -48.14
C ASP A 102 10.34 1.64 -49.14
N GLU A 103 11.57 2.08 -49.43
CA GLU A 103 11.86 3.23 -50.30
C GLU A 103 11.53 2.98 -51.79
N ASP A 104 11.26 1.73 -52.19
CA ASP A 104 10.90 1.39 -53.57
C ASP A 104 9.42 1.75 -53.90
N THR A 105 8.61 2.04 -52.90
CA THR A 105 7.19 2.39 -53.07
C THR A 105 6.99 3.91 -53.07
N GLY A 106 6.58 4.48 -54.20
CA GLY A 106 6.29 5.91 -54.29
C GLY A 106 5.22 6.38 -53.28
N ASP A 107 5.45 7.53 -52.65
CA ASP A 107 4.64 8.12 -51.55
C ASP A 107 3.13 8.15 -51.85
N ASP A 108 2.75 8.43 -53.10
CA ASP A 108 1.35 8.53 -53.54
C ASP A 108 0.58 7.20 -53.47
N LEU A 109 1.30 6.07 -53.52
CA LEU A 109 0.74 4.73 -53.50
C LEU A 109 0.91 4.04 -52.13
N LEU A 110 1.83 4.51 -51.29
CA LEU A 110 2.21 3.91 -50.01
C LEU A 110 0.99 3.57 -49.13
N ARG A 111 0.08 4.53 -48.93
CA ARG A 111 -1.14 4.33 -48.12
C ARG A 111 -2.07 3.27 -48.72
N LYS A 112 -2.20 3.22 -50.04
CA LYS A 112 -3.02 2.21 -50.74
C LYS A 112 -2.37 0.82 -50.64
N THR A 113 -1.04 0.75 -50.73
CA THR A 113 -0.27 -0.49 -50.59
C THR A 113 -0.37 -1.06 -49.18
N ILE A 114 -0.27 -0.21 -48.15
CA ILE A 114 -0.45 -0.59 -46.74
C ILE A 114 -1.88 -1.10 -46.50
N PHE A 115 -2.91 -0.39 -46.97
CA PHE A 115 -4.30 -0.81 -46.77
C PHE A 115 -4.73 -2.04 -47.56
N SER A 116 -4.04 -2.29 -48.68
CA SER A 116 -4.23 -3.53 -49.45
C SER A 116 -3.64 -4.74 -48.74
N SER A 117 -2.52 -4.58 -48.01
CA SER A 117 -1.91 -5.68 -47.26
C SER A 117 -2.52 -5.88 -45.87
N VAL A 118 -2.95 -4.80 -45.23
CA VAL A 118 -3.58 -4.79 -43.90
C VAL A 118 -4.85 -3.94 -43.94
N PRO A 119 -6.04 -4.54 -43.72
CA PRO A 119 -7.29 -3.78 -43.71
C PRO A 119 -7.28 -2.66 -42.67
N VAL A 120 -7.81 -1.48 -43.04
CA VAL A 120 -7.87 -0.29 -42.17
C VAL A 120 -8.49 -0.60 -40.81
N ALA A 121 -9.57 -1.39 -40.77
CA ALA A 121 -10.24 -1.77 -39.53
C ALA A 121 -9.32 -2.57 -38.58
N ARG A 122 -8.49 -3.47 -39.12
CA ARG A 122 -7.52 -4.26 -38.35
C ARG A 122 -6.35 -3.41 -37.85
N LEU A 123 -5.93 -2.45 -38.64
CA LEU A 123 -4.90 -1.49 -38.27
C LEU A 123 -5.39 -0.60 -37.11
N ALA A 124 -6.61 -0.07 -37.21
CA ALA A 124 -7.24 0.72 -36.15
C ALA A 124 -7.42 -0.09 -34.84
N GLU A 125 -7.92 -1.33 -34.94
CA GLU A 125 -8.05 -2.26 -33.81
C GLU A 125 -6.69 -2.51 -33.13
N SER A 126 -5.61 -2.65 -33.92
CA SER A 126 -4.28 -2.90 -33.41
C SER A 126 -3.68 -1.67 -32.71
N VAL A 127 -3.90 -0.47 -33.25
CA VAL A 127 -3.49 0.79 -32.60
C VAL A 127 -4.23 0.96 -31.27
N GLU A 128 -5.55 0.74 -31.25
CA GLU A 128 -6.35 0.80 -30.03
C GLU A 128 -5.85 -0.20 -28.98
N LYS A 129 -5.58 -1.45 -29.40
CA LYS A 129 -5.07 -2.49 -28.49
C LYS A 129 -3.69 -2.17 -27.93
N VAL A 130 -2.79 -1.60 -28.73
CA VAL A 130 -1.49 -1.14 -28.22
C VAL A 130 -1.66 0.03 -27.26
N ASN A 131 -2.52 1.00 -27.55
CA ASN A 131 -2.76 2.12 -26.64
C ASN A 131 -3.40 1.68 -25.31
N GLU A 132 -4.28 0.67 -25.34
CA GLU A 132 -4.89 0.09 -24.14
C GLU A 132 -3.88 -0.69 -23.30
N LEU A 133 -3.02 -1.49 -23.95
CA LEU A 133 -2.16 -2.45 -23.27
C LEU A 133 -0.75 -1.94 -22.99
N ALA A 134 -0.23 -0.97 -23.75
CA ALA A 134 1.09 -0.42 -23.52
C ALA A 134 1.08 0.45 -22.26
N ARG A 135 1.98 0.14 -21.31
CA ARG A 135 2.21 0.96 -20.12
C ARG A 135 3.60 1.57 -20.18
N PRO A 136 3.78 2.86 -19.83
CA PRO A 136 5.10 3.44 -19.58
C PRO A 136 5.83 2.66 -18.48
N GLN A 137 7.16 2.64 -18.52
CA GLN A 137 7.98 1.83 -17.59
C GLN A 137 7.74 2.16 -16.11
N ASP A 138 7.25 3.37 -15.81
CA ASP A 138 7.09 3.87 -14.43
C ASP A 138 5.73 3.55 -13.79
N THR A 139 4.73 3.07 -14.55
CA THR A 139 3.35 2.89 -14.06
C THR A 139 2.98 1.41 -13.97
N ASN A 140 3.71 0.65 -13.16
CA ASN A 140 3.59 -0.81 -13.25
C ASN A 140 2.42 -1.42 -12.45
N PHE A 141 1.97 -0.80 -11.34
CA PHE A 141 1.02 -1.46 -10.42
C PHE A 141 0.02 -0.54 -9.71
N GLN A 142 -0.13 0.73 -10.12
CA GLN A 142 -0.97 1.69 -9.40
C GLN A 142 -2.44 1.26 -9.40
N ASP A 143 -2.97 0.84 -10.54
CA ASP A 143 -4.34 0.33 -10.67
C ASP A 143 -4.56 -0.90 -9.79
N GLU A 144 -3.62 -1.85 -9.83
CA GLU A 144 -3.71 -3.07 -9.03
C GLU A 144 -3.56 -2.81 -7.53
N MET A 145 -2.86 -1.73 -7.12
CA MET A 145 -2.84 -1.27 -5.73
C MET A 145 -4.18 -0.68 -5.31
N VAL A 146 -4.82 0.13 -6.17
CA VAL A 146 -6.16 0.68 -5.92
C VAL A 146 -7.20 -0.44 -5.77
N GLU A 147 -7.10 -1.51 -6.57
CA GLU A 147 -7.96 -2.70 -6.41
C GLU A 147 -7.82 -3.36 -5.03
N GLN A 148 -6.67 -3.24 -4.37
CA GLN A 148 -6.48 -3.76 -3.02
C GLN A 148 -6.99 -2.83 -1.92
N TYR A 149 -7.47 -1.62 -2.24
CA TYR A 149 -7.96 -0.66 -1.24
C TYR A 149 -9.06 -1.26 -0.36
N GLY A 150 -9.89 -2.16 -0.90
CA GLY A 150 -10.90 -2.89 -0.14
C GLY A 150 -10.34 -3.71 1.03
N ARG A 151 -9.08 -4.18 0.95
CA ARG A 151 -8.38 -4.85 2.05
C ARG A 151 -7.92 -3.87 3.10
N VAL A 152 -7.32 -2.75 2.69
CA VAL A 152 -6.86 -1.68 3.58
C VAL A 152 -8.01 -1.08 4.38
N ARG A 153 -9.13 -0.81 3.69
CA ARG A 153 -10.35 -0.23 4.29
C ARG A 153 -10.93 -1.05 5.45
N ARG A 154 -10.64 -2.35 5.54
CA ARG A 154 -11.16 -3.21 6.63
C ARG A 154 -10.51 -2.92 7.98
N PHE A 155 -9.22 -2.60 8.00
CA PHE A 155 -8.47 -2.40 9.24
C PHE A 155 -8.12 -0.93 9.50
N LEU A 156 -8.05 -0.11 8.45
CA LEU A 156 -7.67 1.30 8.56
C LEU A 156 -8.52 2.10 9.57
N PRO A 157 -9.87 1.97 9.63
CA PRO A 157 -10.67 2.72 10.59
C PRO A 157 -10.37 2.34 12.05
N ALA A 158 -10.07 1.06 12.32
CA ALA A 158 -9.71 0.62 13.67
C ALA A 158 -8.32 1.14 14.03
N LEU A 159 -7.36 1.03 13.12
CA LEU A 159 -6.00 1.54 13.28
C LEU A 159 -6.01 3.04 13.63
N LEU A 160 -6.73 3.86 12.88
CA LEU A 160 -6.77 5.32 13.07
C LEU A 160 -7.53 5.76 14.32
N ARG A 161 -8.39 4.90 14.87
CA ARG A 161 -9.10 5.18 16.12
C ARG A 161 -8.24 4.81 17.32
N ASP A 162 -7.54 3.68 17.24
CA ASP A 162 -6.87 3.08 18.39
C ASP A 162 -5.40 3.53 18.50
N LEU A 163 -4.75 3.89 17.38
CA LEU A 163 -3.40 4.45 17.35
C LEU A 163 -3.41 5.96 17.16
N HIS A 164 -2.64 6.66 17.98
CA HIS A 164 -2.45 8.11 17.89
C HIS A 164 -1.14 8.43 17.18
N PHE A 165 -1.24 8.82 15.91
CA PHE A 165 -0.07 9.18 15.11
C PHE A 165 0.40 10.61 15.43
N ARG A 166 1.72 10.79 15.44
CA ARG A 166 2.38 12.10 15.48
C ARG A 166 3.37 12.16 14.32
N ALA A 167 3.49 13.33 13.73
CA ALA A 167 4.41 13.56 12.62
C ALA A 167 5.63 14.35 13.10
N ALA A 168 6.76 14.09 12.46
CA ALA A 168 7.85 15.06 12.39
C ALA A 168 7.45 16.23 11.45
N PRO A 169 8.18 17.36 11.43
CA PRO A 169 7.80 18.54 10.64
C PRO A 169 7.49 18.22 9.17
N ASP A 170 8.31 17.40 8.52
CA ASP A 170 8.12 17.00 7.11
C ASP A 170 6.90 16.10 6.88
N GLY A 171 6.36 15.49 7.94
CA GLY A 171 5.22 14.57 7.89
C GLY A 171 3.88 15.21 8.25
N GLU A 172 3.86 16.49 8.64
CA GLU A 172 2.63 17.18 9.08
C GLU A 172 1.57 17.19 7.97
N HIS A 173 1.98 17.45 6.73
CA HIS A 173 1.08 17.42 5.57
C HIS A 173 0.47 16.03 5.33
N THR A 174 1.26 14.97 5.53
CA THR A 174 0.79 13.59 5.38
C THR A 174 -0.18 13.21 6.49
N LEU A 175 0.11 13.60 7.73
CA LEU A 175 -0.77 13.36 8.88
C LEU A 175 -2.10 14.13 8.73
N ALA A 176 -2.06 15.36 8.22
CA ALA A 176 -3.25 16.15 7.94
C ALA A 176 -4.12 15.55 6.82
N ALA A 177 -3.53 14.78 5.91
CA ALA A 177 -4.26 14.09 4.84
C ALA A 177 -4.94 12.79 5.30
N ILE A 178 -4.70 12.33 6.53
CA ILE A 178 -5.34 11.12 7.06
C ILE A 178 -6.81 11.42 7.35
N PRO A 179 -7.76 10.73 6.68
CA PRO A 179 -9.19 10.98 6.89
C PRO A 179 -9.60 10.62 8.33
N LEU A 180 -10.43 11.48 8.91
CA LEU A 180 -10.95 11.26 10.26
C LEU A 180 -11.79 9.95 10.29
N PRO A 181 -11.76 9.15 11.38
CA PRO A 181 -12.46 7.87 11.45
C PRO A 181 -13.96 7.92 11.08
N GLY A 182 -14.62 9.07 11.25
CA GLY A 182 -16.02 9.29 10.87
C GLY A 182 -16.27 9.35 9.35
N GLU A 183 -15.30 9.80 8.56
CA GLU A 183 -15.44 9.99 7.11
C GLU A 183 -15.30 8.68 6.32
N LEU A 184 -14.52 7.73 6.86
CA LEU A 184 -14.28 6.41 6.27
C LEU A 184 -15.50 5.48 6.35
N ASN A 185 -16.34 5.67 7.37
CA ASN A 185 -17.56 4.88 7.58
C ASN A 185 -18.77 5.40 6.76
N GLY A 186 -18.80 6.69 6.40
CA GLY A 186 -19.91 7.31 5.67
C GLY A 186 -19.85 7.17 4.14
N SER A 187 -18.70 6.84 3.58
CA SER A 187 -18.48 6.90 2.13
C SER A 187 -18.78 5.57 1.44
N LYS A 188 -20.08 5.28 1.24
CA LYS A 188 -20.58 4.41 0.16
C LYS A 188 -20.70 5.20 -1.16
N LYS A 189 -19.83 6.19 -1.41
CA LYS A 189 -19.78 6.79 -2.75
C LYS A 189 -18.98 5.88 -3.65
N ARG A 190 -19.73 5.17 -4.50
CA ARG A 190 -19.25 4.52 -5.72
C ARG A 190 -18.33 5.49 -6.45
N ILE A 191 -17.09 5.08 -6.66
CA ILE A 191 -16.27 5.48 -7.81
C ILE A 191 -16.25 4.24 -8.70
#